data_AF-A0A7Y5TYM4-F1
#
_entry.id   AF-A0A7Y5TYM4-F1
#
_cell.length_a   1.000
_cell.length_b   1.000
_cell.length_c   1.000
_cell.angle_alpha   90.00
_cell.angle_beta   90.00
_cell.angle_gamma   90.00
#
_symmetry.space_group_name_H-M   'P 1'
#
loop_
_entity.id
_entity.type
_entity.pdbx_description
1 polymer ?
#
loop_
_entity_poly.entity_id
_entity_poly.type
_entity_poly.pdbx_seq_one_letter_code
_entity_poly.pdbx_strand_id
1 'polypeptide(L)' 'MDELYKLLHEFERKLAKLRRDGSLTTNAPQLFKEFSAEVERRTGPDRRAVPRDGEDRRQKPPDHQPG' A
#
# COMPACT_ATOMS: atom_id res chain seq x y z
N MET A 1 -11.21 -5.50 11.04
CA MET A 1 -11.48 -4.40 10.10
C MET A 1 -11.13 -3.04 10.72
N ASP A 2 -11.68 -2.67 11.89
CA ASP A 2 -11.45 -1.37 12.56
C ASP A 2 -9.97 -1.01 12.81
N GLU A 3 -9.17 -1.98 13.22
CA GLU A 3 -7.74 -1.79 13.52
C GLU A 3 -6.88 -1.46 12.29
N LEU A 4 -7.25 -1.93 11.09
CA LEU A 4 -6.52 -1.60 9.86
C LEU A 4 -6.82 -0.17 9.40
N TYR A 5 -8.07 0.27 9.57
CA TYR A 5 -8.44 1.65 9.28
C TYR A 5 -7.71 2.63 10.21
N LYS A 6 -7.56 2.31 11.50
CA LYS A 6 -6.75 3.11 12.43
C LYS A 6 -5.30 3.20 11.97
N LEU A 7 -4.70 2.08 11.59
CA LEU A 7 -3.32 2.01 11.12
C LEU A 7 -3.11 2.85 9.85
N LEU A 8 -4.04 2.76 8.89
CA LEU A 8 -4.02 3.58 7.67
C LEU A 8 -4.12 5.08 8.00
N HIS A 9 -5.03 5.45 8.89
CA HIS A 9 -5.22 6.85 9.26
C HIS A 9 -4.01 7.44 10.01
N GLU A 10 -3.34 6.65 10.84
CA GLU A 10 -2.06 7.04 11.46
C GLU A 10 -0.94 7.22 10.42
N PHE A 11 -0.88 6.33 9.43
CA PHE A 11 0.07 6.43 8.33
C PHE A 11 -0.15 7.70 7.50
N GLU A 12 -1.40 8.02 7.14
CA GLU A 12 -1.78 9.25 6.42
C GLU A 12 -1.40 10.52 7.21
N ARG A 13 -1.62 10.53 8.53
CA ARG A 13 -1.20 11.66 9.39
C ARG A 13 0.32 11.86 9.39
N LYS A 14 1.09 10.77 9.46
CA LYS A 14 2.55 10.82 9.40
C LYS A 14 3.03 11.31 8.03
N LEU A 15 2.45 10.84 6.93
CA LEU A 15 2.74 11.35 5.59
C LEU A 15 2.45 12.85 5.46
N ALA A 16 1.30 13.31 5.96
CA ALA A 16 0.94 14.73 5.95
C ALA A 16 1.92 15.58 6.77
N LYS A 17 2.44 15.05 7.89
CA LYS A 17 3.51 15.70 8.66
C LYS A 17 4.81 15.79 7.85
N LEU A 18 5.27 14.68 7.28
CA LEU A 18 6.50 14.66 6.47
C LEU A 18 6.42 15.60 5.25
N ARG A 19 5.25 15.71 4.62
CA ARG A 19 5.01 16.67 3.54
C ARG A 19 5.11 18.11 4.00
N ARG A 20 4.54 18.45 5.17
CA ARG A 20 4.65 19.80 5.77
C ARG A 20 6.07 20.14 6.19
N ASP A 21 6.81 19.16 6.70
CA ASP A 21 8.19 19.32 7.17
C ASP A 21 9.22 19.27 6.01
N GLY A 22 8.77 19.10 4.76
CA GLY A 22 9.65 19.01 3.57
C GLY A 22 10.52 17.76 3.53
N SER A 23 10.27 16.78 4.41
CA SER A 23 11.11 15.59 4.60
C SER A 23 10.48 14.31 4.03
N LEU A 24 9.43 14.46 3.21
CA LEU A 24 8.70 13.35 2.60
C LEU A 24 9.61 12.40 1.81
N THR A 25 10.49 12.91 0.95
CA THR A 25 11.35 12.08 0.11
C THR A 25 12.37 11.27 0.92
N THR A 26 12.89 11.84 2.02
CA THR A 26 13.87 11.20 2.89
C THR A 26 13.24 10.17 3.82
N ASN A 27 12.06 10.47 4.38
CA ASN A 27 11.47 9.69 5.48
C ASN A 27 10.29 8.80 5.05
N ALA A 28 9.63 9.07 3.93
CA ALA A 28 8.51 8.24 3.47
C ALA A 28 8.90 6.77 3.22
N PRO A 29 10.06 6.43 2.62
CA PRO A 29 10.41 5.03 2.39
C PRO A 29 10.49 4.20 3.67
N GLN A 30 11.01 4.79 4.74
CA GLN A 30 11.08 4.15 6.06
C GLN A 30 9.68 3.99 6.66
N LEU A 31 8.86 5.04 6.57
CA LEU A 31 7.47 5.01 7.05
C LEU A 31 6.62 3.94 6.34
N PHE A 32 6.81 3.75 5.03
CA PHE A 32 6.13 2.70 4.26
C PHE A 32 6.56 1.29 4.71
N LYS A 33 7.85 1.07 4.98
CA LYS A 33 8.33 -0.23 5.48
C LYS A 33 7.70 -0.57 6.84
N GLU A 34 7.67 0.39 7.76
CA GLU A 34 7.06 0.21 9.08
C GLU A 34 5.56 -0.10 8.98
N PHE A 35 4.84 0.63 8.13
CA PHE A 35 3.42 0.40 7.90
C PHE A 35 3.14 -0.98 7.33
N SER A 36 3.85 -1.39 6.26
CA SER A 36 3.66 -2.70 5.64
C SER A 36 3.96 -3.86 6.59
N ALA A 37 5.01 -3.73 7.41
CA ALA A 37 5.35 -4.73 8.43
C ALA A 37 4.25 -4.84 9.51
N GLU A 38 3.69 -3.71 9.95
CA GLU A 38 2.61 -3.71 10.96
C GLU A 38 1.29 -4.24 10.39
N VAL A 39 0.99 -3.98 9.12
CA VAL A 39 -0.14 -4.60 8.41
C VAL A 39 0.04 -6.12 8.37
N GLU A 40 1.17 -6.61 7.85
CA GLU A 40 1.47 -8.04 7.75
C GLU A 40 1.40 -8.76 9.10
N ARG A 41 1.93 -8.12 10.16
CA ARG A 41 1.87 -8.64 11.53
C ARG A 41 0.43 -8.78 12.05
N ARG A 42 -0.46 -7.86 11.70
CA ARG A 42 -1.85 -7.83 12.18
C ARG A 42 -2.82 -8.62 11.33
N THR A 43 -2.58 -8.73 10.03
CA THR A 43 -3.46 -9.44 9.09
C THR A 43 -2.97 -10.84 8.75
N GLY A 44 -1.75 -11.20 9.16
CA GLY A 44 -1.07 -12.39 8.63
C GLY A 44 -0.79 -12.25 7.12
N PRO A 45 -0.31 -13.33 6.47
CA PRO A 45 -0.08 -13.39 5.02
C PRO A 45 -1.40 -13.44 4.22
N ASP A 46 -2.43 -12.71 4.64
CA ASP A 46 -3.68 -12.58 3.90
C ASP A 46 -3.36 -11.82 2.60
N ARG A 47 -3.48 -12.55 1.49
CA ARG A 47 -3.09 -12.27 0.10
C ARG A 47 -3.85 -11.09 -0.55
N ARG A 48 -4.15 -10.04 0.21
CA ARG A 48 -4.70 -8.76 -0.25
C ARG A 48 -3.73 -7.62 0.05
N ALA A 49 -2.43 -7.91 0.12
CA ALA A 49 -1.40 -6.88 0.14
C ALA A 49 -1.72 -5.89 -0.98
N VAL A 50 -1.91 -4.63 -0.57
CA VAL A 50 -2.25 -3.46 -1.38
C VAL A 50 -1.92 -3.70 -2.85
N PRO A 51 -2.91 -3.69 -3.77
CA PRO A 51 -2.60 -3.87 -5.18
C PRO A 51 -1.48 -2.91 -5.53
N ARG A 52 -0.35 -3.44 -6.04
CA ARG A 52 0.65 -2.60 -6.69
C ARG A 52 -0.09 -1.92 -7.83
N ASP A 53 -0.53 -0.70 -7.61
CA ASP A 53 -1.01 0.17 -8.66
C ASP A 53 0.19 0.34 -9.62
N GLY A 54 0.21 -0.51 -10.65
CA GLY A 54 1.38 -0.77 -11.48
C GLY A 54 1.45 -2.14 -12.17
N GLU A 55 0.78 -3.20 -11.69
CA GLU A 55 0.96 -4.56 -12.26
C GLU A 55 -0.33 -5.35 -12.61
N ASP A 56 -1.47 -4.71 -12.93
CA ASP A 56 -2.64 -5.43 -13.51
C ASP A 56 -3.33 -4.73 -14.69
N ARG A 57 -2.64 -3.82 -15.42
CA ARG A 57 -3.13 -3.33 -16.72
C ARG A 57 -2.60 -4.12 -17.93
N ARG A 58 -1.82 -5.17 -17.70
CA ARG A 58 -1.50 -6.17 -18.72
C ARG A 58 -2.11 -7.53 -18.35
N GLN A 59 -3.39 -7.52 -17.98
CA GLN A 59 -4.23 -8.66 -18.29
C GLN A 59 -4.33 -8.70 -19.81
N LYS A 60 -3.65 -9.68 -20.43
CA LYS A 60 -3.69 -9.92 -21.87
C LYS A 60 -5.16 -9.93 -22.32
N PRO A 61 -5.54 -9.33 -23.47
CA PRO A 61 -6.85 -9.60 -24.03
C PRO A 61 -6.99 -11.11 -24.19
N PRO A 62 -8.17 -11.71 -23.94
CA PRO A 62 -8.36 -13.12 -24.18
C PRO A 62 -8.05 -13.39 -25.66
N ASP A 63 -7.19 -14.37 -25.93
CA ASP A 63 -7.13 -15.04 -27.23
C ASP A 63 -8.51 -15.67 -27.46
N HIS A 64 -9.42 -14.88 -28.01
CA HIS A 64 -10.68 -15.32 -28.56
C HIS A 64 -10.45 -15.40 -30.06
N GLN A 65 -10.12 -16.59 -30.55
CA GLN A 65 -10.10 -16.92 -31.96
C GLN A 65 -11.46 -17.57 -32.29
N PRO A 66 -12.45 -16.83 -32.85
CA PRO A 66 -13.66 -17.46 -33.36
C PRO A 66 -13.42 -17.92 -34.81
N GLY A 67 -13.22 -19.23 -35.00
CA GLY A 67 -13.37 -19.90 -36.30
C GLY A 67 -12.16 -19.87 -37.22
#